data_AF-A0AB73S2X0-F1
#
_entry.id   AF-A0AB73S2X0-F1
#
_cell.length_a   1.000
_cell.length_b   1.000
_cell.length_c   1.000
_cell.angle_alpha   90.00
_cell.angle_beta   90.00
_cell.angle_gamma   90.00
#
_symmetry.space_group_name_H-M   'P 1'
#
loop_
_entity.id
_entity.type
_entity.pdbx_description
1 polymer ?
#
loop_
_entity_poly.entity_id
_entity_poly.type
_entity_poly.pdbx_seq_one_letter_code
_entity_poly.pdbx_strand_id
1 'polypeptide(L)'
;MNAANANARRLATDAQTLLDAGSFATAASLAALAIEESGKVSILRAIVLTEDEKALRSEWKRYRSHTSKNCHWIFADLVAKGANHIYDLSPIYDDASDHSSILDQLKQLGFYTDCLNEHAHWSKPTDVIHVELATALVNSAKLFSQRSLVTEREIQIWVEHMKPFWNKDLQGMKQALVNCYSAMQLEGFQVEGPNKMAEFVLGPK
;
A
#
# COMPACT_ATOMS: atom_id res chain seq x y z
N MET A 1 -5.38 2.04 -12.90
CA MET A 1 -4.87 1.11 -11.86
C MET A 1 -3.75 0.23 -12.39
N ASN A 2 -3.93 -0.43 -13.54
CA ASN A 2 -2.90 -1.32 -14.11
C ASN A 2 -1.55 -0.64 -14.37
N ALA A 3 -1.53 0.63 -14.76
CA ALA A 3 -0.28 1.40 -14.91
C ALA A 3 0.52 1.51 -13.59
N ALA A 4 -0.17 1.80 -12.47
CA ALA A 4 0.46 1.85 -11.15
C ALA A 4 0.98 0.46 -10.73
N ASN A 5 0.19 -0.60 -10.95
CA ASN A 5 0.61 -1.98 -10.68
C ASN A 5 1.83 -2.39 -11.53
N ALA A 6 1.86 -2.02 -12.81
CA ALA A 6 2.98 -2.29 -13.69
C ALA A 6 4.27 -1.58 -13.22
N ASN A 7 4.15 -0.31 -12.81
CA ASN A 7 5.27 0.44 -12.28
C ASN A 7 5.77 -0.13 -10.94
N ALA A 8 4.86 -0.50 -10.03
CA ALA A 8 5.21 -1.16 -8.77
C ALA A 8 5.98 -2.47 -8.99
N ARG A 9 5.52 -3.32 -9.92
CA ARG A 9 6.22 -4.56 -10.31
C ARG A 9 7.61 -4.31 -10.87
N ARG A 10 7.74 -3.34 -11.77
CA ARG A 10 9.05 -2.95 -12.32
C ARG A 10 9.99 -2.52 -11.20
N LEU A 11 9.56 -1.60 -10.33
CA LEU A 11 10.36 -1.12 -9.20
C LEU A 11 10.77 -2.26 -8.24
N ALA A 12 9.87 -3.19 -7.94
CA ALA A 12 10.19 -4.35 -7.10
C ALA A 12 11.20 -5.29 -7.77
N THR A 13 11.15 -5.43 -9.10
CA THR A 13 12.11 -6.24 -9.88
C THR A 13 13.48 -5.57 -9.92
N ASP A 14 13.51 -4.26 -10.14
CA ASP A 14 14.74 -3.45 -10.11
C ASP A 14 15.38 -3.51 -8.71
N ALA A 15 14.56 -3.40 -7.65
CA ALA A 15 15.01 -3.52 -6.26
C ALA A 15 15.63 -4.90 -5.97
N GLN A 16 15.02 -5.99 -6.45
CA GLN A 16 15.59 -7.34 -6.33
C GLN A 16 16.94 -7.44 -7.05
N THR A 17 17.03 -6.91 -8.27
CA THR A 17 18.29 -6.94 -9.04
C THR A 17 19.42 -6.23 -8.29
N LEU A 18 19.13 -5.10 -7.64
CA LEU A 18 20.10 -4.37 -6.83
C LEU A 18 20.46 -5.08 -5.53
N LEU A 19 19.49 -5.76 -4.90
CA LEU A 19 19.73 -6.58 -3.71
C LEU A 19 20.71 -7.71 -4.03
N ASP A 20 20.46 -8.43 -5.14
CA ASP A 20 21.31 -9.54 -5.60
C ASP A 20 22.73 -9.07 -5.94
N ALA A 21 22.87 -7.81 -6.40
CA ALA A 21 24.15 -7.16 -6.68
C ALA A 21 24.84 -6.55 -5.44
N GLY A 22 24.25 -6.65 -4.24
CA GLY A 22 24.82 -6.10 -3.01
C GLY A 22 24.59 -4.59 -2.80
N SER A 23 23.79 -3.94 -3.65
CA SER A 23 23.46 -2.51 -3.55
C SER A 23 22.29 -2.27 -2.59
N PHE A 24 22.48 -2.61 -1.31
CA PHE A 24 21.41 -2.70 -0.31
C PHE A 24 20.63 -1.40 -0.10
N ALA A 25 21.33 -0.27 0.03
CA ALA A 25 20.70 1.02 0.28
C ALA A 25 19.76 1.44 -0.86
N THR A 26 20.22 1.27 -2.10
CA THR A 26 19.42 1.58 -3.30
C THR A 26 18.29 0.57 -3.50
N ALA A 27 18.53 -0.72 -3.23
CA ALA A 27 17.50 -1.75 -3.27
C ALA A 27 16.35 -1.42 -2.30
N ALA A 28 16.68 -1.05 -1.05
CA ALA A 28 15.71 -0.65 -0.04
C ALA A 28 14.88 0.56 -0.48
N SER A 29 15.50 1.60 -1.05
CA SER A 29 14.79 2.77 -1.56
C SER A 29 13.86 2.46 -2.73
N LEU A 30 14.28 1.62 -3.68
CA LEU A 30 13.40 1.22 -4.79
C LEU A 30 12.24 0.34 -4.30
N ALA A 31 12.48 -0.51 -3.31
CA ALA A 31 11.43 -1.30 -2.67
C ALA A 31 10.40 -0.40 -1.97
N ALA A 32 10.83 0.64 -1.25
CA ALA A 32 9.93 1.63 -0.66
C ALA A 32 9.04 2.31 -1.72
N LEU A 33 9.63 2.72 -2.85
CA LEU A 33 8.88 3.29 -3.98
C LEU A 33 7.88 2.29 -4.59
N ALA A 34 8.25 1.02 -4.73
CA ALA A 34 7.34 0.00 -5.24
C ALA A 34 6.10 -0.16 -4.35
N ILE A 35 6.28 -0.12 -3.02
CA ILE A 35 5.20 -0.21 -2.04
C ILE A 35 4.27 1.01 -2.15
N GLU A 36 4.82 2.22 -2.26
CA GLU A 36 4.04 3.44 -2.51
C GLU A 36 3.22 3.37 -3.81
N GLU A 37 3.83 2.91 -4.90
CA GLU A 37 3.16 2.77 -6.20
C GLU A 37 2.03 1.75 -6.14
N SER A 38 2.23 0.62 -5.43
CA SER A 38 1.18 -0.38 -5.21
C SER A 38 -0.03 0.20 -4.45
N GLY A 39 0.24 1.14 -3.54
CA GLY A 39 -0.78 1.79 -2.72
C GLY A 39 -1.69 2.76 -3.49
N LYS A 40 -1.29 3.22 -4.67
CA LYS A 40 -2.11 4.13 -5.49
C LYS A 40 -3.45 3.53 -5.94
N VAL A 41 -3.58 2.20 -5.95
CA VAL A 41 -4.83 1.52 -6.32
C VAL A 41 -5.99 1.90 -5.38
N SER A 42 -5.75 2.05 -4.08
CA SER A 42 -6.80 2.43 -3.12
C SER A 42 -7.29 3.86 -3.38
N ILE A 43 -6.39 4.77 -3.73
CA ILE A 43 -6.73 6.16 -4.10
C ILE A 43 -7.56 6.18 -5.39
N LEU A 44 -7.15 5.42 -6.41
CA LEU A 44 -7.90 5.31 -7.66
C LEU A 44 -9.31 4.72 -7.43
N ARG A 45 -9.46 3.79 -6.47
CA ARG A 45 -10.77 3.26 -6.05
C ARG A 45 -11.62 4.31 -5.34
N ALA A 46 -11.04 5.23 -4.59
CA ALA A 46 -11.75 6.35 -3.99
C ALA A 46 -12.18 7.39 -5.05
N ILE A 47 -11.31 7.68 -6.03
CA ILE A 47 -11.58 8.61 -7.14
C ILE A 47 -12.86 8.23 -7.88
N VAL A 48 -13.04 6.95 -8.23
CA VAL A 48 -14.24 6.50 -8.98
C VAL A 48 -15.54 6.53 -8.16
N LEU A 49 -15.45 6.66 -6.83
CA LEU A 49 -16.60 6.78 -5.93
C LEU A 49 -16.96 8.24 -5.61
N THR A 50 -16.12 9.18 -6.02
CA THR A 50 -16.29 10.59 -5.68
C THR A 50 -17.33 11.27 -6.59
N GLU A 51 -18.20 12.08 -6.02
CA GLU A 51 -19.31 12.73 -6.76
C GLU A 51 -19.09 14.23 -6.99
N ASP A 52 -18.37 14.93 -6.11
CA ASP A 52 -18.12 16.37 -6.23
C ASP A 52 -16.69 16.71 -6.69
N GLU A 53 -16.57 17.82 -7.42
CA GLU A 53 -15.31 18.24 -8.03
C GLU A 53 -14.22 18.58 -6.98
N LYS A 54 -14.62 19.07 -5.80
CA LYS A 54 -13.66 19.45 -4.74
C LYS A 54 -13.02 18.20 -4.14
N ALA A 55 -13.81 17.18 -3.82
CA ALA A 55 -13.30 15.90 -3.35
C ALA A 55 -12.44 15.22 -4.43
N LEU A 56 -12.85 15.29 -5.71
CA LEU A 56 -12.07 14.72 -6.81
C LEU A 56 -10.69 15.38 -6.92
N ARG A 57 -10.61 16.72 -6.83
CA ARG A 57 -9.35 17.46 -6.80
C ARG A 57 -8.48 17.06 -5.60
N SER A 58 -9.08 16.82 -4.43
CA SER A 58 -8.39 16.35 -3.23
C SER A 58 -7.77 14.97 -3.44
N GLU A 59 -8.51 14.02 -3.99
CA GLU A 59 -8.00 12.67 -4.27
C GLU A 59 -6.90 12.67 -5.34
N TRP A 60 -6.99 13.52 -6.37
CA TRP A 60 -5.89 13.70 -7.33
C TRP A 60 -4.64 14.36 -6.73
N LYS A 61 -4.82 15.22 -5.73
CA LYS A 61 -3.70 15.75 -4.94
C LYS A 61 -3.05 14.63 -4.13
N ARG A 62 -3.86 13.79 -3.47
CA ARG A 62 -3.42 12.61 -2.71
C ARG A 62 -2.69 11.60 -3.59
N TYR A 63 -3.20 11.32 -4.79
CA TYR A 63 -2.55 10.45 -5.78
C TYR A 63 -1.14 10.91 -6.17
N ARG A 64 -0.91 12.24 -6.18
CA ARG A 64 0.40 12.83 -6.51
C ARG A 64 1.30 13.03 -5.30
N SER A 65 0.74 13.18 -4.09
CA SER A 65 1.52 13.31 -2.86
C SER A 65 2.16 11.98 -2.44
N HIS A 66 3.44 12.00 -2.03
CA HIS A 66 4.17 10.82 -1.58
C HIS A 66 3.86 10.44 -0.12
N THR A 67 3.51 11.43 0.72
CA THR A 67 3.29 11.26 2.16
C THR A 67 2.01 10.51 2.54
N SER A 68 1.05 10.35 1.62
CA SER A 68 -0.31 9.84 1.91
C SER A 68 -0.54 8.36 1.57
N LYS A 69 0.52 7.62 1.22
CA LYS A 69 0.44 6.29 0.60
C LYS A 69 0.97 5.14 1.47
N ASN A 70 1.39 5.45 2.70
CA ASN A 70 2.26 4.59 3.49
C ASN A 70 1.53 3.59 4.41
N CYS A 71 0.19 3.57 4.39
CA CYS A 71 -0.63 2.56 5.08
C CYS A 71 -0.25 1.10 4.73
N HIS A 72 0.29 0.84 3.53
CA HIS A 72 0.57 -0.53 3.08
C HIS A 72 1.79 -1.16 3.77
N TRP A 73 2.77 -0.38 4.24
CA TRP A 73 3.95 -0.94 4.93
C TRP A 73 3.59 -1.57 6.26
N ILE A 74 2.77 -0.86 7.04
CA ILE A 74 2.26 -1.33 8.33
C ILE A 74 1.38 -2.57 8.13
N PHE A 75 0.70 -2.71 6.99
CA PHE A 75 -0.08 -3.90 6.69
C PHE A 75 0.78 -5.18 6.69
N ALA A 76 2.00 -5.15 6.16
CA ALA A 76 2.90 -6.31 6.20
C ALA A 76 3.41 -6.61 7.61
N ASP A 77 3.80 -5.58 8.37
CA ASP A 77 4.25 -5.72 9.77
C ASP A 77 3.11 -6.19 10.70
N LEU A 78 1.92 -5.63 10.55
CA LEU A 78 0.74 -6.04 11.31
C LEU A 78 0.32 -7.46 10.96
N VAL A 79 0.27 -7.83 9.67
CA VAL A 79 -0.01 -9.21 9.26
C VAL A 79 1.07 -10.17 9.78
N ALA A 80 2.35 -9.79 9.75
CA ALA A 80 3.43 -10.58 10.35
C ALA A 80 3.29 -10.71 11.88
N LYS A 81 2.69 -9.72 12.55
CA LYS A 81 2.32 -9.73 13.97
C LYS A 81 0.96 -10.37 14.26
N GLY A 82 0.31 -10.95 13.25
CA GLY A 82 -0.94 -11.71 13.42
C GLY A 82 -2.23 -10.89 13.29
N ALA A 83 -2.17 -9.68 12.73
CA ALA A 83 -3.36 -8.91 12.38
C ALA A 83 -4.15 -9.61 11.28
N ASN A 84 -5.34 -10.10 11.65
CA ASN A 84 -6.20 -10.88 10.77
C ASN A 84 -7.57 -10.19 10.55
N HIS A 85 -7.86 -9.12 11.29
CA HIS A 85 -9.09 -8.37 11.21
C HIS A 85 -8.85 -6.87 11.01
N ILE A 86 -9.84 -6.17 10.44
CA ILE A 86 -9.75 -4.74 10.12
C ILE A 86 -9.48 -3.87 11.35
N TYR A 87 -9.88 -4.32 12.55
CA TYR A 87 -9.65 -3.60 13.81
C TYR A 87 -8.18 -3.67 14.27
N ASP A 88 -7.49 -4.75 13.90
CA ASP A 88 -6.06 -4.94 14.18
C ASP A 88 -5.22 -3.94 13.36
N LEU A 89 -5.82 -3.33 12.34
CA LEU A 89 -5.24 -2.30 11.49
C LEU A 89 -5.50 -0.87 12.01
N SER A 90 -6.13 -0.71 13.18
CA SER A 90 -6.31 0.60 13.80
C SER A 90 -5.01 1.42 13.98
N PRO A 91 -3.83 0.83 14.27
CA PRO A 91 -2.58 1.59 14.38
C PRO A 91 -2.13 2.23 13.07
N ILE A 92 -2.67 1.79 11.92
CA ILE A 92 -2.39 2.38 10.60
C ILE A 92 -2.94 3.82 10.48
N TYR A 93 -4.02 4.10 11.21
CA TYR A 93 -4.77 5.36 11.13
C TYR A 93 -4.48 6.30 12.29
N ASP A 94 -3.50 5.98 13.13
CA ASP A 94 -3.03 6.89 14.16
C ASP A 94 -2.24 8.02 13.49
N ASP A 95 -2.85 9.20 13.35
CA ASP A 95 -2.21 10.40 12.80
C ASP A 95 -0.99 10.86 13.64
N ALA A 96 -0.85 10.39 14.90
CA ALA A 96 0.34 10.62 15.72
C ALA A 96 1.49 9.65 15.40
N SER A 97 1.24 8.66 14.55
CA SER A 97 2.25 7.68 14.18
C SER A 97 3.10 8.18 13.01
N ASP A 98 4.42 8.27 13.22
CA ASP A 98 5.42 8.70 12.24
C ASP A 98 5.56 7.77 11.01
N HIS A 99 4.61 6.87 10.78
CA HIS A 99 4.75 5.78 9.82
C HIS A 99 4.81 6.24 8.36
N SER A 100 4.21 7.39 8.04
CA SER A 100 4.40 8.02 6.72
C SER A 100 5.85 8.50 6.53
N SER A 101 6.53 8.88 7.61
CA SER A 101 7.90 9.35 7.54
C SER A 101 8.92 8.23 7.29
N ILE A 102 8.63 6.98 7.66
CA ILE A 102 9.63 5.90 7.63
C ILE A 102 10.07 5.53 6.20
N LEU A 103 9.13 5.36 5.26
CA LEU A 103 9.51 5.08 3.86
C LEU A 103 10.17 6.31 3.20
N ASP A 104 9.72 7.52 3.55
CA ASP A 104 10.35 8.77 3.08
C ASP A 104 11.78 8.91 3.63
N GLN A 105 11.99 8.60 4.91
CA GLN A 105 13.31 8.56 5.55
C GLN A 105 14.19 7.47 4.95
N LEU A 106 13.65 6.28 4.65
CA LEU A 106 14.41 5.21 3.99
C LEU A 106 14.89 5.63 2.60
N LYS A 107 14.03 6.29 1.81
CA LYS A 107 14.46 6.88 0.52
C LYS A 107 15.53 7.94 0.73
N GLN A 108 15.36 8.79 1.75
CA GLN A 108 16.34 9.84 2.06
C GLN A 108 17.70 9.23 2.42
N LEU A 109 17.72 8.28 3.35
CA LEU A 109 18.91 7.56 3.82
C LEU A 109 19.55 6.71 2.72
N GLY A 110 18.76 6.13 1.81
CA GLY A 110 19.26 5.24 0.77
C GLY A 110 19.79 5.94 -0.48
N PHE A 111 19.52 7.24 -0.65
CA PHE A 111 19.99 8.03 -1.81
C PHE A 111 20.93 9.18 -1.45
N TYR A 112 20.82 9.76 -0.26
CA TYR A 112 21.53 10.97 0.10
C TYR A 112 22.44 10.76 1.29
N THR A 113 23.60 11.41 1.25
CA THR A 113 24.45 11.58 2.43
C THR A 113 23.93 12.73 3.29
N ASP A 114 24.08 12.65 4.60
CA ASP A 114 23.70 13.71 5.52
C ASP A 114 24.78 13.97 6.58
N CYS A 115 24.82 15.16 7.17
CA CYS A 115 25.74 15.53 8.24
C CYS A 115 24.94 15.62 9.54
N LEU A 116 24.94 14.51 10.29
CA LEU A 116 24.18 14.38 11.52
C LEU A 116 24.97 14.97 12.69
N ASN A 117 24.25 15.56 13.64
CA ASN A 117 24.70 16.07 14.94
C ASN A 117 25.79 17.18 14.94
N GLU A 118 26.02 17.78 16.11
CA GLU A 118 26.95 18.90 16.30
C GLU A 118 28.42 18.52 16.06
N HIS A 119 28.73 17.21 16.03
CA HIS A 119 30.08 16.68 15.82
C HIS A 119 30.38 16.30 14.37
N ALA A 120 29.50 16.68 13.43
CA ALA A 120 29.65 16.46 11.99
C ALA A 120 29.83 14.98 11.59
N HIS A 121 28.92 14.12 12.09
CA HIS A 121 28.88 12.72 11.68
C HIS A 121 28.26 12.58 10.28
N TRP A 122 29.09 12.31 9.28
CA TRP A 122 28.64 12.05 7.91
C TRP A 122 27.99 10.68 7.79
N SER A 123 26.67 10.67 7.59
CA SER A 123 25.89 9.49 7.22
C SER A 123 26.03 9.22 5.73
N LYS A 124 26.36 7.96 5.38
CA LYS A 124 26.36 7.48 4.00
C LYS A 124 25.34 6.35 3.86
N PRO A 125 24.66 6.24 2.70
CA PRO A 125 23.66 5.20 2.49
C PRO A 125 24.13 3.76 2.79
N THR A 126 25.38 3.45 2.46
CA THR A 126 26.00 2.13 2.67
C THR A 126 26.19 1.77 4.14
N ASP A 127 26.23 2.76 5.02
CA ASP A 127 26.59 2.58 6.43
C ASP A 127 25.35 2.41 7.30
N VAL A 128 24.17 2.73 6.76
CA VAL A 128 22.89 2.80 7.50
C VAL A 128 21.94 1.66 7.13
N ILE A 129 21.94 1.22 5.87
CA ILE A 129 21.00 0.20 5.39
C ILE A 129 21.72 -1.13 5.20
N HIS A 130 21.40 -2.09 6.08
CA HIS A 130 21.94 -3.45 6.04
C HIS A 130 21.09 -4.41 5.20
N VAL A 131 21.68 -5.56 4.87
CA VAL A 131 21.10 -6.57 3.99
C VAL A 131 19.77 -7.12 4.50
N GLU A 132 19.59 -7.25 5.82
CA GLU A 132 18.38 -7.79 6.44
C GLU A 132 17.18 -6.87 6.17
N LEU A 133 17.37 -5.56 6.38
CA LEU A 133 16.35 -4.56 6.13
C LEU A 133 16.04 -4.44 4.64
N ALA A 134 17.07 -4.40 3.79
CA ALA A 134 16.89 -4.36 2.34
C ALA A 134 16.12 -5.60 1.83
N THR A 135 16.45 -6.79 2.35
CA THR A 135 15.77 -8.05 2.01
C THR A 135 14.30 -8.02 2.42
N ALA A 136 14.00 -7.58 3.66
CA ALA A 136 12.62 -7.46 4.14
C ALA A 136 11.80 -6.49 3.27
N LEU A 137 12.36 -5.32 2.95
CA LEU A 137 11.72 -4.32 2.08
C LEU A 137 11.43 -4.87 0.68
N VAL A 138 12.41 -5.52 0.04
CA VAL A 138 12.26 -6.11 -1.29
C VAL A 138 11.19 -7.21 -1.31
N ASN A 139 11.15 -8.06 -0.29
CA ASN A 139 10.13 -9.10 -0.17
C ASN A 139 8.73 -8.51 -0.04
N SER A 140 8.56 -7.49 0.80
CA SER A 140 7.29 -6.76 0.93
C SER A 140 6.88 -6.10 -0.39
N ALA A 141 7.82 -5.43 -1.08
CA ALA A 141 7.56 -4.82 -2.38
C ALA A 141 7.07 -5.83 -3.42
N LYS A 142 7.67 -7.03 -3.47
CA LYS A 142 7.24 -8.11 -4.35
C LYS A 142 5.84 -8.58 -4.01
N LEU A 143 5.56 -8.84 -2.73
CA LEU A 143 4.24 -9.26 -2.27
C LEU A 143 3.15 -8.26 -2.68
N PHE A 144 3.35 -6.97 -2.42
CA PHE A 144 2.35 -5.95 -2.72
C PHE A 144 2.18 -5.64 -4.21
N SER A 145 3.21 -5.92 -5.02
CA SER A 145 3.20 -5.67 -6.46
C SER A 145 2.60 -6.82 -7.28
N GLN A 146 2.40 -8.00 -6.69
CA GLN A 146 1.82 -9.19 -7.33
C GLN A 146 0.28 -9.13 -7.43
N ARG A 147 -0.26 -8.06 -8.03
CA ARG A 147 -1.71 -7.94 -8.27
C ARG A 147 -2.09 -8.35 -9.69
N SER A 148 -3.19 -9.07 -9.84
CA SER A 148 -3.80 -9.36 -11.14
C SER A 148 -4.15 -8.08 -11.90
N LEU A 149 -4.32 -8.22 -13.22
CA LEU A 149 -4.86 -7.13 -14.04
C LEU A 149 -6.26 -6.79 -13.55
N VAL A 150 -6.49 -5.51 -13.29
CA VAL A 150 -7.79 -4.98 -12.92
C VAL A 150 -8.54 -4.64 -14.19
N THR A 151 -9.68 -5.29 -14.40
CA THR A 151 -10.57 -5.06 -15.54
C THR A 151 -11.52 -3.89 -15.29
N GLU A 152 -12.16 -3.39 -16.36
CA GLU A 152 -13.23 -2.40 -16.22
C GLU A 152 -14.41 -2.96 -15.43
N ARG A 153 -14.77 -4.23 -15.65
CA ARG A 153 -15.89 -4.89 -14.96
C ARG A 153 -15.66 -4.98 -13.45
N GLU A 154 -14.45 -5.29 -13.00
CA GLU A 154 -14.11 -5.23 -11.56
C GLU A 154 -14.38 -3.85 -10.95
N ILE A 155 -14.11 -2.78 -11.69
CA ILE A 155 -14.36 -1.41 -11.23
C ILE A 155 -15.85 -1.07 -11.26
N GLN A 156 -16.60 -1.57 -12.23
CA GLN A 156 -18.06 -1.43 -12.23
C GLN A 156 -18.68 -2.10 -10.99
N ILE A 157 -18.31 -3.35 -10.68
CA ILE A 157 -18.75 -4.06 -9.47
C ILE A 157 -18.36 -3.26 -8.21
N TRP A 158 -17.13 -2.73 -8.17
CA TRP A 158 -16.70 -1.87 -7.06
C TRP A 158 -17.61 -0.64 -6.89
N VAL A 159 -17.94 0.06 -7.98
CA VAL A 159 -18.81 1.25 -7.96
C VAL A 159 -20.24 0.87 -7.56
N GLU A 160 -20.81 -0.18 -8.15
CA GLU A 160 -22.17 -0.67 -7.88
C GLU A 160 -22.39 -0.93 -6.39
N HIS A 161 -21.41 -1.54 -5.71
CA HIS A 161 -21.53 -1.90 -4.30
C HIS A 161 -21.09 -0.79 -3.35
N MET A 162 -19.98 -0.10 -3.64
CA MET A 162 -19.39 0.84 -2.68
C MET A 162 -20.01 2.24 -2.73
N LYS A 163 -20.39 2.72 -3.91
CA LYS A 163 -20.84 4.12 -4.10
C LYS A 163 -22.05 4.51 -3.23
N PRO A 164 -23.07 3.65 -3.01
CA PRO A 164 -24.21 4.01 -2.17
C PRO A 164 -23.84 4.33 -0.72
N PHE A 165 -22.78 3.71 -0.19
CA PHE A 165 -22.38 3.78 1.22
C PHE A 165 -21.13 4.63 1.47
N TRP A 166 -20.39 4.97 0.40
CA TRP A 166 -19.11 5.67 0.48
C TRP A 166 -19.22 6.99 1.25
N ASN A 167 -18.40 7.14 2.29
CA ASN A 167 -18.36 8.31 3.19
C ASN A 167 -19.70 8.68 3.87
N LYS A 168 -20.65 7.74 3.95
CA LYS A 168 -21.98 7.96 4.54
C LYS A 168 -22.23 7.10 5.77
N ASP A 169 -21.89 5.81 5.69
CA ASP A 169 -22.15 4.83 6.75
C ASP A 169 -21.01 3.81 6.83
N LEU A 170 -20.31 3.79 7.98
CA LEU A 170 -19.20 2.89 8.20
C LEU A 170 -19.64 1.41 8.21
N GLN A 171 -20.80 1.10 8.80
CA GLN A 171 -21.30 -0.28 8.83
C GLN A 171 -21.78 -0.72 7.45
N GLY A 172 -22.51 0.16 6.75
CA GLY A 172 -22.87 -0.03 5.35
C GLY A 172 -21.66 -0.24 4.45
N MET A 173 -20.57 0.50 4.64
CA MET A 173 -19.32 0.30 3.90
C MET A 173 -18.67 -1.05 4.17
N LYS A 174 -18.67 -1.51 5.44
CA LYS A 174 -18.17 -2.84 5.80
C LYS A 174 -18.94 -3.93 5.09
N GLN A 175 -20.28 -3.87 5.12
CA GLN A 175 -21.12 -4.84 4.43
C GLN A 175 -20.99 -4.74 2.90
N ALA A 176 -20.85 -3.53 2.36
CA ALA A 176 -20.63 -3.31 0.93
C ALA A 176 -19.32 -3.94 0.44
N LEU A 177 -18.23 -3.89 1.22
CA LEU A 177 -16.98 -4.57 0.90
C LEU A 177 -17.16 -6.08 0.82
N VAL A 178 -17.89 -6.66 1.78
CA VAL A 178 -18.21 -8.10 1.78
C VAL A 178 -19.02 -8.48 0.54
N ASN A 179 -20.07 -7.72 0.24
CA ASN A 179 -20.94 -7.96 -0.92
C ASN A 179 -20.18 -7.81 -2.24
N CYS A 180 -19.34 -6.79 -2.35
CA CYS A 180 -18.47 -6.56 -3.50
C CYS A 180 -17.51 -7.73 -3.72
N TYR A 181 -16.89 -8.24 -2.64
CA TYR A 181 -16.02 -9.41 -2.74
C TYR A 181 -16.78 -10.65 -3.23
N SER A 182 -17.98 -10.91 -2.70
CA SER A 182 -18.83 -12.01 -3.17
C SER A 182 -19.17 -11.87 -4.66
N ALA A 183 -19.52 -10.67 -5.12
CA ALA A 183 -19.79 -10.42 -6.54
C ALA A 183 -18.55 -10.66 -7.42
N MET A 184 -17.37 -10.24 -6.95
CA MET A 184 -16.11 -10.53 -7.64
C MET A 184 -15.77 -12.03 -7.68
N GLN A 185 -16.14 -12.81 -6.66
CA GLN A 185 -15.99 -14.28 -6.70
C GLN A 185 -16.92 -14.91 -7.74
N LEU A 186 -18.19 -14.48 -7.79
CA LEU A 186 -19.18 -14.99 -8.75
C LEU A 186 -18.76 -14.73 -10.21
N GLU A 187 -18.09 -13.61 -10.48
CA GLU A 187 -17.59 -13.26 -11.81
C GLU A 187 -16.14 -13.75 -12.07
N GLY A 188 -15.55 -14.51 -11.15
CA GLY A 188 -14.22 -15.12 -11.33
C GLY A 188 -13.03 -14.16 -11.18
N PHE A 189 -13.25 -12.94 -10.66
CA PHE A 189 -12.19 -11.97 -10.36
C PHE A 189 -11.49 -12.22 -9.01
N GLN A 190 -12.09 -13.06 -8.16
CA GLN A 190 -11.51 -13.54 -6.91
C GLN A 190 -11.64 -15.06 -6.81
N VAL A 191 -10.77 -15.66 -6.01
CA VAL A 191 -10.78 -17.12 -5.80
C VAL A 191 -12.10 -17.54 -5.16
N GLU A 192 -12.76 -18.54 -5.72
CA GLU A 192 -13.97 -19.13 -5.14
C GLU A 192 -13.72 -19.71 -3.75
N GLY A 193 -14.77 -19.75 -2.93
CA GLY A 193 -14.72 -20.30 -1.57
C GLY A 193 -15.18 -19.30 -0.51
N PRO A 194 -14.84 -19.52 0.76
CA PRO A 194 -15.26 -18.65 1.86
C PRO A 194 -14.88 -17.20 1.58
N ASN A 195 -15.82 -16.28 1.86
CA ASN A 195 -15.58 -14.87 1.68
C ASN A 195 -14.60 -14.37 2.76
N LYS A 196 -13.31 -14.35 2.41
CA LYS A 196 -12.23 -13.89 3.29
C LYS A 196 -12.39 -12.42 3.69
N MET A 197 -13.07 -11.61 2.87
CA MET A 197 -13.38 -10.22 3.22
C MET A 197 -14.38 -10.14 4.37
N ALA A 198 -15.33 -11.08 4.48
CA ALA A 198 -16.26 -11.14 5.60
C ALA A 198 -15.53 -11.39 6.92
N GLU A 199 -14.65 -12.39 6.95
CA GLU A 199 -13.82 -12.72 8.11
C GLU A 199 -12.91 -11.54 8.51
N PHE A 200 -12.30 -10.91 7.51
CA PHE A 200 -11.41 -9.77 7.73
C PHE A 200 -12.15 -8.52 8.25
N VAL A 201 -13.30 -8.17 7.67
CA VAL A 201 -13.98 -6.90 7.95
C VAL A 201 -14.96 -6.98 9.14
N LEU A 202 -15.62 -8.12 9.31
CA LEU A 202 -16.65 -8.30 10.34
C LEU A 202 -16.09 -8.90 11.63
N GLY A 203 -14.90 -9.50 11.59
CA GLY A 203 -14.29 -10.20 12.73
C GLY A 203 -14.83 -11.63 12.90
N PRO A 204 -14.29 -12.39 13.88
CA PRO A 204 -14.87 -13.66 14.26
C PRO A 204 -16.25 -13.42 14.89
N LYS A 205 -17.20 -14.31 14.59
CA LYS A 205 -18.53 -14.31 15.24
C LYS A 205 -18.45 -14.71 16.71
#